data_AF-A0A1R2CAP5-F1
#
_entry.id   AF-A0A1R2CAP5-F1
#
_cell.length_a   1.000
_cell.length_b   1.000
_cell.length_c   1.000
_cell.angle_alpha   90.00
_cell.angle_beta   90.00
_cell.angle_gamma   90.00
#
_symmetry.space_group_name_H-M   'P 1'
#
loop_
_entity.id
_entity.type
_entity.pdbx_description
1 polymer ?
#
loop_
_entity_poly.entity_id
_entity_poly.type
_entity_poly.pdbx_seq_one_letter_code
_entity_poly.pdbx_strand_id
1 'polypeptide(L)'
;MIRSLLRAISNSNSPFSNEWGSQAGNKRVIAGYTVSNDSMIMSINITKAKFTMKDSYFAVKQKGSIIVEFIPLIEHDQNSQKKFLSNKDKKTILFNSDKICDFLTEKPVMIEYRKEREGVSHKLEIKKNSPNWEWSLQVTGNQNDHRKVVVRPSDHFFIGKLFDFSIPYIYGWYALGDSRLAEQSVAVEVEPKDPFNNI
;
A
#
# COMPACT_ATOMS: atom_id res chain seq x y z
N MET A 1 -52.11 -7.89 8.75
CA MET A 1 -51.41 -8.90 7.92
C MET A 1 -50.88 -8.21 6.67
N ILE A 2 -49.68 -7.61 6.72
CA ILE A 2 -48.93 -7.10 5.56
C ILE A 2 -47.44 -7.23 5.94
N ARG A 3 -46.69 -8.14 5.30
CA ARG A 3 -45.22 -8.12 5.32
C ARG A 3 -44.77 -7.65 3.95
N SER A 4 -44.20 -6.45 3.89
CA SER A 4 -43.57 -5.92 2.68
C SER A 4 -42.30 -6.71 2.38
N LEU A 5 -42.18 -7.17 1.13
CA LEU A 5 -40.92 -7.66 0.58
C LEU A 5 -39.98 -6.46 0.39
N LEU A 6 -38.93 -6.38 1.20
CA LEU A 6 -37.74 -5.60 0.85
C LEU A 6 -36.92 -6.43 -0.15
N ARG A 7 -37.01 -6.06 -1.43
CA ARG A 7 -36.05 -6.49 -2.45
C ARG A 7 -34.68 -5.97 -2.06
N ALA A 8 -33.77 -6.88 -1.71
CA ALA A 8 -32.34 -6.58 -1.65
C ALA A 8 -31.88 -6.26 -3.08
N ILE A 9 -31.56 -5.00 -3.34
CA ILE A 9 -30.84 -4.59 -4.54
C ILE A 9 -29.39 -5.04 -4.33
N SER A 10 -29.00 -6.13 -4.98
CA SER A 10 -27.61 -6.54 -5.06
C SER A 10 -26.87 -5.59 -6.00
N ASN A 11 -26.19 -4.58 -5.45
CA ASN A 11 -25.15 -3.87 -6.19
C ASN A 11 -23.89 -4.74 -6.17
N SER A 12 -23.79 -5.67 -7.13
CA SER A 12 -22.59 -6.49 -7.36
C SER A 12 -21.50 -5.70 -8.10
N ASN A 13 -21.22 -4.47 -7.65
CA ASN A 13 -20.08 -3.73 -8.15
C ASN A 13 -18.86 -4.09 -7.32
N SER A 14 -18.05 -5.00 -7.88
CA SER A 14 -16.69 -5.21 -7.40
C SER A 14 -16.00 -3.85 -7.21
N PRO A 15 -15.30 -3.61 -6.09
CA PRO A 15 -14.49 -2.40 -5.92
C PRO A 15 -13.35 -2.29 -6.94
N PHE A 16 -13.18 -3.30 -7.80
CA PHE A 16 -12.20 -3.39 -8.87
C PHE A 16 -12.81 -3.27 -10.29
N SER A 17 -14.08 -2.84 -10.44
CA SER A 17 -14.65 -2.59 -11.76
C SER A 17 -14.09 -1.30 -12.37
N ASN A 18 -13.81 -1.34 -13.68
CA ASN A 18 -13.23 -0.22 -14.45
C ASN A 18 -14.18 0.99 -14.60
N GLU A 19 -15.41 0.89 -14.09
CA GLU A 19 -16.43 1.95 -14.21
C GLU A 19 -16.16 3.16 -13.29
N TRP A 20 -15.24 3.05 -12.35
CA TRP A 20 -14.81 4.18 -11.51
C TRP A 20 -13.89 5.17 -12.24
N GLY A 21 -13.36 4.81 -13.41
CA GLY A 21 -12.46 5.67 -14.21
C GLY A 21 -13.15 6.74 -15.06
N SER A 22 -14.49 6.77 -15.11
CA SER A 22 -15.25 7.60 -16.07
C SER A 22 -16.01 8.79 -15.45
N GLN A 23 -15.93 9.02 -14.14
CA GLN A 23 -16.63 10.17 -13.54
C GLN A 23 -15.77 11.43 -13.57
N ALA A 24 -16.30 12.47 -14.23
CA ALA A 24 -15.78 13.83 -14.27
C ALA A 24 -15.39 14.32 -12.87
N GLY A 25 -14.08 14.55 -12.70
CA GLY A 25 -13.44 14.87 -11.43
C GLY A 25 -12.47 13.75 -11.03
N ASN A 26 -11.16 14.06 -10.97
CA ASN A 26 -10.11 13.14 -10.50
C ASN A 26 -10.36 12.74 -9.02
N LYS A 27 -11.33 11.86 -8.76
CA LYS A 27 -11.57 11.30 -7.44
C LYS A 27 -10.45 10.31 -7.15
N ARG A 28 -9.56 10.68 -6.23
CA ARG A 28 -8.51 9.78 -5.76
C ARG A 28 -9.12 8.76 -4.79
N VAL A 29 -9.17 7.50 -5.21
CA VAL A 29 -9.53 6.39 -4.33
C VAL A 29 -8.26 5.82 -3.71
N ILE A 30 -8.28 5.62 -2.39
CA ILE A 30 -7.24 4.89 -1.66
C ILE A 30 -7.89 3.60 -1.19
N ALA A 31 -7.50 2.49 -1.81
CA ALA A 31 -7.92 1.15 -1.44
C ALA A 31 -6.69 0.37 -1.00
N GLY A 32 -6.70 -0.06 0.26
CA GLY A 32 -5.64 -0.88 0.86
C GLY A 32 -6.21 -2.12 1.52
N TYR A 33 -5.33 -3.07 1.83
CA TYR A 33 -5.67 -4.24 2.61
C TYR A 33 -5.06 -4.12 4.00
N THR A 34 -5.86 -4.40 5.03
CA THR A 34 -5.45 -4.21 6.41
C THR A 34 -5.59 -5.50 7.18
N VAL A 35 -4.53 -5.91 7.87
CA VAL A 35 -4.50 -7.02 8.83
C VAL A 35 -4.31 -6.43 10.21
N SER A 36 -5.14 -6.84 11.17
CA SER A 36 -5.01 -6.43 12.57
C SER A 36 -4.71 -7.63 13.46
N ASN A 37 -3.90 -7.41 14.49
CA ASN A 37 -3.78 -8.27 15.65
C ASN A 37 -3.95 -7.42 16.92
N ASP A 38 -3.71 -8.01 18.09
CA ASP A 38 -3.98 -7.34 19.37
C ASP A 38 -3.07 -6.12 19.65
N SER A 39 -1.91 -6.01 19.02
CA SER A 39 -0.92 -4.96 19.32
C SER A 39 -0.52 -4.12 18.11
N MET A 40 -0.89 -4.53 16.90
CA MET A 40 -0.45 -3.97 15.64
C MET A 40 -1.53 -4.05 14.58
N ILE A 41 -1.52 -3.04 13.72
CA ILE A 41 -2.20 -3.04 12.44
C ILE A 41 -1.14 -2.98 11.34
N MET A 42 -1.24 -3.89 10.37
CA MET A 42 -0.49 -3.83 9.13
C MET A 42 -1.41 -3.35 8.02
N SER A 43 -1.12 -2.21 7.41
CA SER A 43 -1.84 -1.70 6.24
C SER A 43 -0.97 -1.78 4.99
N ILE A 44 -1.54 -2.27 3.90
CA ILE A 44 -0.87 -2.46 2.61
C ILE A 44 -1.61 -1.63 1.58
N ASN A 45 -0.91 -0.68 0.98
CA ASN A 45 -1.48 0.25 0.00
C ASN A 45 -0.65 0.22 -1.28
N ILE A 46 -1.31 0.36 -2.44
CA ILE A 46 -0.64 0.40 -3.74
C ILE A 46 -0.65 1.83 -4.27
N THR A 47 0.48 2.27 -4.82
CA THR A 47 0.56 3.45 -5.67
C THR A 47 0.78 3.01 -7.11
N LYS A 48 0.04 3.62 -8.03
CA LYS A 48 0.23 3.41 -9.48
C LYS A 48 1.46 4.16 -9.98
N ALA A 49 2.00 3.70 -11.10
CA ALA A 49 3.05 4.40 -11.83
C ALA A 49 2.63 5.83 -12.19
N LYS A 50 3.61 6.73 -12.24
CA LYS A 50 3.45 8.10 -12.72
C LYS A 50 4.14 8.26 -14.05
N PHE A 51 3.51 9.04 -14.93
CA PHE A 51 3.97 9.28 -16.29
C PHE A 51 4.48 10.70 -16.46
N THR A 52 5.31 10.88 -17.47
CA THR A 52 5.67 12.20 -18.00
C THR A 52 5.38 12.19 -19.49
N MET A 53 4.84 13.29 -20.01
CA MET A 53 4.72 13.48 -21.44
C MET A 53 6.07 13.95 -21.96
N LYS A 54 6.65 13.18 -22.87
CA LYS A 54 7.73 13.61 -23.76
C LYS A 54 7.10 13.97 -25.10
N ASP A 55 7.81 14.75 -25.92
CA ASP A 55 7.42 15.32 -27.22
C ASP A 55 6.12 14.76 -27.83
N SER A 56 6.07 13.44 -28.08
CA SER A 56 4.88 12.77 -28.61
C SER A 56 4.50 11.45 -27.92
N TYR A 57 5.05 11.15 -26.73
CA TYR A 57 4.76 9.88 -26.05
C TYR A 57 4.82 9.98 -24.52
N PHE A 58 4.04 9.14 -23.85
CA PHE A 58 4.13 8.96 -22.41
C PHE A 58 5.28 8.03 -22.04
N ALA A 59 6.13 8.48 -21.13
CA ALA A 59 7.16 7.66 -20.50
C ALA A 59 6.83 7.47 -19.02
N VAL A 60 7.11 6.28 -18.48
CA VAL A 60 7.05 6.04 -17.03
C VAL A 60 8.15 6.88 -16.37
N LYS A 61 7.76 7.92 -15.62
CA LYS A 61 8.66 8.78 -14.84
C LYS A 61 9.03 8.09 -13.52
N GLN A 62 8.05 7.44 -12.90
CA GLN A 62 8.20 6.77 -11.61
C GLN A 62 7.35 5.50 -11.61
N LYS A 63 7.96 4.35 -11.28
CA LYS A 63 7.20 3.13 -11.01
C LYS A 63 6.27 3.33 -9.82
N GLY A 64 5.17 2.62 -9.82
CA GLY A 64 4.33 2.49 -8.63
C GLY A 64 5.05 1.74 -7.52
N SER A 65 4.41 1.60 -6.36
CA SER A 65 5.00 0.93 -5.22
C SER A 65 3.93 0.31 -4.34
N ILE A 66 4.28 -0.77 -3.65
CA ILE A 66 3.49 -1.27 -2.52
C ILE A 66 4.07 -0.64 -1.25
N ILE A 67 3.21 0.01 -0.48
CA ILE A 67 3.54 0.66 0.78
C ILE A 67 2.99 -0.22 1.90
N VAL A 68 3.87 -0.65 2.80
CA VAL A 68 3.50 -1.46 3.96
C VAL A 68 3.70 -0.61 5.20
N GLU A 69 2.65 -0.47 6.00
CA GLU A 69 2.62 0.33 7.20
C GLU A 69 2.36 -0.55 8.42
N PHE A 70 3.18 -0.42 9.45
CA PHE A 70 3.03 -1.08 10.75
C PHE A 70 2.62 -0.02 11.76
N ILE A 71 1.41 -0.13 12.30
CA ILE A 71 0.80 0.87 13.18
C ILE A 71 0.52 0.22 14.53
N PRO A 72 1.20 0.65 15.61
CA PRO A 72 0.94 0.10 16.94
C PRO A 72 -0.46 0.45 17.42
N LEU A 73 -1.05 -0.50 18.15
CA LEU A 73 -2.26 -0.28 18.93
C LEU A 73 -1.88 0.04 20.37
N ILE A 74 -2.32 1.19 20.86
CA ILE A 74 -2.05 1.67 22.22
C ILE A 74 -3.35 1.77 23.02
N GLU A 75 -3.26 1.46 24.31
CA GLU A 75 -4.33 1.70 25.27
C GLU A 75 -4.08 3.04 25.95
N HIS A 76 -5.11 3.89 26.05
CA HIS A 76 -4.99 5.19 26.71
C HIS A 76 -5.12 5.11 28.24
N ASP A 77 -5.69 4.03 28.75
CA ASP A 77 -5.90 3.78 30.19
C ASP A 77 -5.78 2.28 30.48
N GLN A 78 -5.18 1.92 31.61
CA GLN A 78 -4.91 0.53 32.03
C GLN A 78 -6.18 -0.30 32.23
N ASN A 79 -7.34 0.36 32.38
CA ASN A 79 -8.65 -0.29 32.52
C ASN A 79 -9.49 -0.29 31.23
N SER A 80 -8.99 0.26 30.13
CA SER A 80 -9.75 0.38 28.89
C SER A 80 -9.51 -0.80 27.96
N GLN A 81 -10.57 -1.52 27.59
CA GLN A 81 -10.52 -2.50 26.49
C GLN A 81 -10.41 -1.85 25.10
N LYS A 82 -10.50 -0.52 25.00
CA LYS A 82 -10.43 0.19 23.72
C LYS A 82 -8.98 0.52 23.36
N LYS A 83 -8.56 -0.01 22.22
CA LYS A 83 -7.25 0.24 21.60
C LYS A 83 -7.37 1.30 20.51
N PHE A 84 -6.35 2.15 20.42
CA PHE A 84 -6.26 3.25 19.47
C PHE A 84 -5.03 3.10 18.58
N LEU A 85 -5.14 3.55 17.32
CA LEU A 85 -4.05 3.58 16.37
C LEU A 85 -3.04 4.67 16.74
N SER A 86 -1.80 4.30 17.04
CA SER A 86 -0.70 5.27 17.18
C SER A 86 -0.11 5.62 15.82
N ASN A 87 -0.73 6.57 15.11
CA ASN A 87 -0.21 7.05 13.82
C ASN A 87 1.15 7.75 13.94
N LYS A 88 1.51 8.26 15.12
CA LYS A 88 2.82 8.88 15.39
C LYS A 88 3.94 7.85 15.43
N ASP A 89 3.66 6.65 15.93
CA ASP A 89 4.64 5.56 16.06
C ASP A 89 4.64 4.63 14.84
N LYS A 90 3.83 4.94 13.83
CA LYS A 90 3.75 4.19 12.58
C LYS A 90 5.12 4.09 11.91
N LYS A 91 5.45 2.89 11.46
CA LYS A 91 6.61 2.64 10.59
C LYS A 91 6.15 2.22 9.22
N THR A 92 6.83 2.72 8.20
CA THR A 92 6.49 2.48 6.80
C THR A 92 7.70 1.93 6.07
N ILE A 93 7.48 0.93 5.22
CA ILE A 93 8.49 0.42 4.30
C ILE A 93 7.88 0.29 2.90
N LEU A 94 8.69 0.58 1.88
CA LEU A 94 8.34 0.30 0.49
C LEU A 94 8.70 -1.15 0.16
N PHE A 95 7.72 -1.89 -0.32
CA PHE A 95 7.93 -3.23 -0.80
C PHE A 95 8.45 -3.17 -2.24
N ASN A 96 9.66 -3.68 -2.46
CA ASN A 96 10.33 -3.64 -3.76
C ASN A 96 9.56 -4.51 -4.77
N SER A 97 9.28 -3.97 -5.96
CA SER A 97 8.62 -4.68 -7.05
C SER A 97 9.35 -5.97 -7.43
N ASP A 98 10.68 -6.00 -7.31
CA ASP A 98 11.49 -7.17 -7.66
C ASP A 98 11.27 -8.35 -6.70
N LYS A 99 10.71 -8.08 -5.52
CA LYS A 99 10.39 -9.09 -4.50
C LYS A 99 8.97 -9.61 -4.56
N ILE A 100 8.15 -9.10 -5.48
CA ILE A 100 6.76 -9.57 -5.64
C ILE A 100 6.75 -11.03 -6.08
N CYS A 101 7.60 -11.44 -7.01
CA CYS A 101 7.67 -12.84 -7.45
C CYS A 101 8.10 -13.79 -6.32
N ASP A 102 9.09 -13.39 -5.51
CA ASP A 102 9.51 -14.16 -4.34
C ASP A 102 8.32 -14.34 -3.37
N PHE A 103 7.56 -13.27 -3.12
CA PHE A 103 6.36 -13.31 -2.28
C PHE A 103 5.27 -14.24 -2.83
N LEU A 104 4.92 -14.09 -4.12
CA LEU A 104 3.86 -14.87 -4.76
C LEU A 104 4.22 -16.36 -4.90
N THR A 105 5.51 -16.70 -4.90
CA THR A 105 6.00 -18.09 -4.94
C THR A 105 6.27 -18.67 -3.55
N GLU A 106 5.77 -18.03 -2.50
CA GLU A 106 5.93 -18.42 -1.10
C GLU A 106 7.40 -18.56 -0.64
N LYS A 107 8.35 -17.90 -1.33
CA LYS A 107 9.74 -17.85 -0.89
C LYS A 107 9.91 -16.82 0.23
N PRO A 108 10.88 -17.00 1.13
CA PRO A 108 11.23 -15.97 2.09
C PRO A 108 11.57 -14.66 1.38
N VAL A 109 10.97 -13.56 1.82
CA VAL A 109 11.23 -12.23 1.27
C VAL A 109 12.04 -11.43 2.27
N MET A 110 13.14 -10.87 1.79
CA MET A 110 13.98 -9.93 2.53
C MET A 110 14.10 -8.65 1.75
N ILE A 111 13.75 -7.53 2.37
CA ILE A 111 13.89 -6.19 1.82
C ILE A 111 14.66 -5.36 2.83
N GLU A 112 15.77 -4.78 2.40
CA GLU A 112 16.55 -3.85 3.20
C GLU A 112 16.64 -2.51 2.49
N TYR A 113 16.35 -1.44 3.22
CA TYR A 113 16.47 -0.07 2.77
C TYR A 113 17.31 0.73 3.75
N ARG A 114 18.42 1.28 3.27
CA ARG A 114 19.32 2.10 4.07
C ARG A 114 19.22 3.55 3.64
N LYS A 115 18.93 4.44 4.59
CA LYS A 115 19.07 5.89 4.38
C LYS A 115 20.46 6.33 4.81
N GLU A 116 21.37 6.43 3.85
CA GLU A 116 22.78 6.74 4.12
C GLU A 116 22.98 8.04 4.92
N ARG A 117 22.15 9.06 4.69
CA ARG A 117 22.25 10.36 5.40
C ARG A 117 21.80 10.32 6.85
N GLU A 118 20.97 9.35 7.24
CA GLU A 118 20.34 9.28 8.57
C GLU A 118 20.93 8.14 9.42
N GLY A 119 21.75 7.26 8.85
CA GLY A 119 22.25 6.07 9.54
C GLY A 119 21.15 5.06 9.90
N VAL A 120 19.93 5.24 9.39
CA VAL A 120 18.77 4.39 9.67
C VAL A 120 18.63 3.32 8.58
N SER A 121 18.52 2.05 8.98
CA SER A 121 18.18 0.92 8.10
C SER A 121 16.81 0.35 8.47
N HIS A 122 16.01 0.06 7.46
CA HIS A 122 14.73 -0.64 7.58
C HIS A 122 14.86 -1.99 6.89
N LYS A 123 14.63 -3.06 7.65
CA LYS A 123 14.70 -4.44 7.16
C LYS A 123 13.37 -5.12 7.37
N LEU A 124 12.67 -5.44 6.28
CA LEU A 124 11.47 -6.27 6.29
C LEU A 124 11.84 -7.70 5.94
N GLU A 125 11.42 -8.62 6.80
CA GLU A 125 11.46 -10.07 6.59
C GLU A 125 10.02 -10.59 6.54
N ILE A 126 9.74 -11.41 5.52
CA ILE A 126 8.49 -12.16 5.41
C ILE A 126 8.84 -13.64 5.26
N LYS A 127 8.33 -14.45 6.17
CA LYS A 127 8.55 -15.90 6.15
C LYS A 127 7.35 -16.67 6.62
N LYS A 128 7.25 -17.91 6.14
CA LYS A 128 6.26 -18.87 6.60
C LYS A 128 6.67 -19.40 7.98
N ASN A 129 5.76 -19.30 8.93
CA ASN A 129 5.86 -19.83 10.28
C ASN A 129 4.62 -20.72 10.54
N SER A 130 4.68 -21.94 10.02
CA SER A 130 3.52 -22.83 9.79
C SER A 130 2.57 -22.91 11.01
N PRO A 131 1.26 -22.70 10.84
CA PRO A 131 0.56 -22.49 9.56
C PRO A 131 0.58 -21.04 9.06
N ASN A 132 1.05 -20.09 9.87
CA ASN A 132 0.92 -18.66 9.60
C ASN A 132 2.09 -18.10 8.80
N TRP A 133 1.99 -16.83 8.47
CA TRP A 133 3.06 -16.02 7.94
C TRP A 133 3.46 -14.97 8.97
N GLU A 134 4.74 -14.61 8.96
CA GLU A 134 5.29 -13.61 9.85
C GLU A 134 5.90 -12.49 9.02
N TRP A 135 5.44 -11.26 9.29
CA TRP A 135 5.98 -10.03 8.72
C TRP A 135 6.67 -9.27 9.83
N SER A 136 7.99 -9.14 9.73
CA SER A 136 8.83 -8.52 10.75
C SER A 136 9.60 -7.36 10.14
N LEU A 137 9.36 -6.15 10.66
CA LEU A 137 10.08 -4.94 10.30
C LEU A 137 11.02 -4.55 11.44
N GLN A 138 12.32 -4.60 11.15
CA GLN A 138 13.36 -4.10 12.03
C GLN A 138 13.82 -2.72 11.53
N VAL A 139 13.80 -1.73 12.41
CA VAL A 139 14.36 -0.40 12.14
C VAL A 139 15.54 -0.21 13.07
N THR A 140 16.74 -0.13 12.49
CA THR A 140 18.00 0.05 13.22
C THR A 140 18.54 1.46 12.97
N GLY A 141 18.99 2.13 14.03
CA GLY A 141 19.45 3.53 13.99
C GLY A 141 19.54 4.08 15.42
N ASN A 142 19.02 5.30 15.64
CA ASN A 142 19.04 5.94 16.98
C ASN A 142 18.24 5.17 18.05
N GLN A 143 17.23 4.40 17.66
CA GLN A 143 16.53 3.44 18.51
C GLN A 143 16.28 2.18 17.69
N ASN A 144 16.56 1.02 18.27
CA ASN A 144 16.19 -0.26 17.68
C ASN A 144 14.71 -0.49 17.91
N ASP A 145 13.94 -0.47 16.82
CA ASP A 145 12.51 -0.75 16.83
C ASP A 145 12.25 -2.05 16.06
N HIS A 146 11.36 -2.87 16.57
CA HIS A 146 10.97 -4.14 15.97
C HIS A 146 9.46 -4.28 15.98
N ARG A 147 8.89 -4.40 14.78
CA ARG A 147 7.44 -4.52 14.56
C ARG A 147 7.17 -5.88 13.94
N LYS A 148 6.18 -6.59 14.46
CA LYS A 148 5.82 -7.94 14.01
C LYS A 148 4.32 -8.08 13.86
N VAL A 149 3.90 -8.65 12.73
CA VAL A 149 2.51 -9.04 12.49
C VAL A 149 2.48 -10.49 12.01
N VAL A 150 1.67 -11.29 12.69
CA VAL A 150 1.35 -12.67 12.28
C VAL A 150 0.12 -12.62 11.41
N VAL A 151 0.23 -13.18 10.20
CA VAL A 151 -0.77 -13.15 9.15
C VAL A 151 -1.28 -14.56 8.93
N ARG A 152 -2.60 -14.75 8.96
CA ARG A 152 -3.22 -16.07 8.75
C ARG A 152 -3.12 -16.49 7.27
N PRO A 153 -3.22 -17.79 6.95
CA PRO A 153 -3.23 -18.26 5.56
C PRO A 153 -4.24 -17.55 4.65
N SER A 154 -5.45 -17.30 5.16
CA SER A 154 -6.50 -16.59 4.41
C SER A 154 -6.08 -15.16 4.06
N ASP A 155 -5.54 -14.43 5.03
CA ASP A 155 -5.13 -13.05 4.84
C ASP A 155 -3.91 -12.97 3.92
N HIS A 156 -2.97 -13.90 4.09
CA HIS A 156 -1.82 -14.02 3.20
C HIS A 156 -2.23 -14.31 1.75
N PHE A 157 -3.22 -15.18 1.54
CA PHE A 157 -3.78 -15.44 0.21
C PHE A 157 -4.35 -14.17 -0.43
N PHE A 158 -5.14 -13.38 0.31
CA PHE A 158 -5.68 -12.12 -0.22
C PHE A 158 -4.61 -11.06 -0.48
N ILE A 159 -3.58 -10.98 0.37
CA ILE A 159 -2.41 -10.13 0.11
C ILE A 159 -1.70 -10.58 -1.17
N GLY A 160 -1.55 -11.90 -1.39
CA GLY A 160 -1.05 -12.46 -2.64
C GLY A 160 -1.85 -12.00 -3.86
N LYS A 161 -3.17 -12.07 -3.79
CA LYS A 161 -4.05 -11.57 -4.87
C LYS A 161 -3.92 -10.06 -5.09
N LEU A 162 -3.77 -9.28 -4.02
CA LEU A 162 -3.52 -7.84 -4.12
C LEU A 162 -2.18 -7.56 -4.83
N PHE A 163 -1.13 -8.30 -4.49
CA PHE A 163 0.20 -8.15 -5.07
C PHE A 163 0.20 -8.51 -6.56
N ASP A 164 -0.39 -9.65 -6.92
CA ASP A 164 -0.54 -10.09 -8.31
C ASP A 164 -1.32 -9.06 -9.15
N PHE A 165 -2.48 -8.62 -8.64
CA PHE A 165 -3.28 -7.57 -9.27
C PHE A 165 -2.53 -6.24 -9.43
N SER A 166 -1.61 -5.91 -8.52
CA SER A 166 -0.89 -4.64 -8.53
C SER A 166 0.18 -4.52 -9.63
N ILE A 167 0.66 -5.64 -10.17
CA ILE A 167 1.80 -5.67 -11.10
C ILE A 167 1.61 -4.72 -12.29
N PRO A 168 0.50 -4.76 -13.06
CA PRO A 168 0.31 -3.87 -14.19
C PRO A 168 0.30 -2.39 -13.80
N TYR A 169 -0.19 -2.06 -12.60
CA TYR A 169 -0.28 -0.68 -12.09
C TYR A 169 1.08 -0.16 -11.61
N ILE A 170 1.91 -1.02 -11.01
CA ILE A 170 3.26 -0.68 -10.58
C ILE A 170 4.16 -0.39 -11.79
N TYR A 171 4.05 -1.19 -12.85
CA TYR A 171 4.87 -1.02 -14.05
C TYR A 171 4.29 -0.05 -15.09
N GLY A 172 3.05 0.41 -14.91
CA GLY A 172 2.39 1.29 -15.86
C GLY A 172 1.81 0.58 -17.10
N TRP A 173 1.79 -0.76 -17.11
CA TRP A 173 1.26 -1.55 -18.22
C TRP A 173 -0.24 -1.37 -18.44
N TYR A 174 -0.98 -0.95 -17.40
CA TYR A 174 -2.40 -0.62 -17.53
C TYR A 174 -2.66 0.47 -18.59
N ALA A 175 -1.69 1.37 -18.83
CA ALA A 175 -1.81 2.43 -19.82
C ALA A 175 -1.49 1.98 -21.25
N LEU A 176 -1.01 0.76 -21.46
CA LEU A 176 -0.79 0.21 -22.82
C LEU A 176 -2.12 -0.08 -23.53
N GLY A 177 -3.17 -0.39 -22.78
CA GLY A 177 -4.51 -0.61 -23.33
C GLY A 177 -5.32 0.66 -23.55
N ASP A 178 -4.97 1.77 -22.88
CA ASP A 178 -5.67 3.06 -22.98
C ASP A 178 -4.76 4.21 -22.53
N SER A 179 -4.36 5.07 -23.47
CA SER A 179 -3.45 6.20 -23.21
C SER A 179 -4.04 7.26 -22.29
N ARG A 180 -5.37 7.37 -22.20
CA ARG A 180 -6.05 8.31 -21.29
C ARG A 180 -5.73 7.99 -19.83
N LEU A 181 -5.41 6.74 -19.52
CA LEU A 181 -5.02 6.32 -18.18
C LEU A 181 -3.61 6.81 -17.81
N ALA A 182 -2.72 7.01 -18.79
CA ALA A 182 -1.43 7.68 -18.57
C ALA A 182 -1.62 9.18 -18.32
N GLU A 183 -2.48 9.85 -19.08
CA GLU A 183 -2.83 11.27 -18.92
C GLU A 183 -3.32 11.60 -17.50
N GLN A 184 -4.23 10.78 -16.97
CA GLN A 184 -4.73 10.90 -15.59
C GLN A 184 -3.68 10.62 -14.51
N SER A 185 -2.50 10.14 -14.90
CA SER A 185 -1.42 9.70 -14.02
C SER A 185 -0.13 10.49 -14.26
N VAL A 186 -0.20 11.59 -15.01
CA VAL A 186 0.93 12.48 -15.24
C VAL A 186 1.41 13.05 -13.90
N ALA A 187 2.72 13.00 -13.68
CA ALA A 187 3.34 13.61 -12.52
C ALA A 187 3.16 15.13 -12.61
N VAL A 188 2.40 15.70 -11.68
CA VAL A 188 2.36 17.16 -11.50
C VAL A 188 3.76 17.59 -11.08
N GLU A 189 4.42 18.40 -11.91
CA GLU A 189 5.65 19.06 -11.51
C GLU A 189 5.28 20.14 -10.50
N VAL A 190 5.83 20.02 -9.30
CA VAL A 190 5.76 21.13 -8.34
C VAL A 190 6.70 22.17 -8.90
N GLU A 191 6.17 23.26 -9.46
CA GLU A 191 7.00 24.39 -9.84
C GLU A 191 7.92 24.74 -8.67
N PRO A 192 9.22 24.97 -8.91
CA PRO A 192 10.10 25.44 -7.86
C PRO A 192 9.48 26.73 -7.30
N LYS A 193 9.12 26.72 -6.02
CA LYS A 193 8.69 27.95 -5.35
C LYS A 193 9.80 28.98 -5.53
N ASP A 194 9.47 30.09 -6.17
CA ASP A 194 10.37 31.22 -6.29
C ASP A 194 10.88 31.59 -4.87
N PRO A 195 12.20 31.54 -4.61
CA PRO A 195 12.75 31.88 -3.30
C PRO A 195 12.45 33.34 -2.90
N PHE A 196 12.00 34.19 -3.83
CA PHE A 196 11.66 35.58 -3.58
C PHE A 196 10.17 35.83 -3.28
N ASN A 197 9.31 34.81 -3.33
CA ASN A 197 7.87 34.99 -3.04
C ASN A 197 7.53 35.17 -1.54
N ASN A 198 8.53 35.26 -0.66
CA ASN A 198 8.38 35.49 0.78
C ASN A 198 9.28 36.62 1.32
N ILE A 199 9.73 37.55 0.46
CA ILE A 199 10.44 38.77 0.91
C ILE A 199 9.49 39.96 0.81
#